data_AF-A0A290HTR4-F1
#
_entry.id   AF-A0A290HTR4-F1
#
_cell.length_a   1.000
_cell.length_b   1.000
_cell.length_c   1.000
_cell.angle_alpha   90.00
_cell.angle_beta   90.00
_cell.angle_gamma   90.00
#
_symmetry.space_group_name_H-M   'P 1'
#
loop_
_entity.id
_entity.type
_entity.pdbx_description
1 polymer ?
#
loop_
_entity_poly.entity_id
_entity_poly.type
_entity_poly.pdbx_seq_one_letter_code
_entity_poly.pdbx_strand_id
1 'polypeptide(L)'
;MKTIRYQLEKDIESANANNVDWLKMRFKEVLESDKDFTRKCDYLGLSIASIDDRLQSIDEEVKELRALKDVLKSAKEISLTLGAQIFSDYGISRLEGTRISSITITNPIPSSKLKLTVINDKPLIEAGFYKKVIDTDALLESYKTGDYVELISQYCTIEMIKESQAKKLKINKRRTTITDLDDTLLEVA
;
A
#
# COMPACT_ATOMS: atom_id res chain seq x y z
N MET A 1 11.62 -12.50 14.78
CA MET A 1 10.31 -13.17 14.66
C MET A 1 10.06 -14.00 15.92
N LYS A 2 9.01 -13.72 16.70
CA LYS A 2 8.68 -14.54 17.89
C LYS A 2 8.33 -15.96 17.43
N THR A 3 9.01 -16.96 18.00
CA THR A 3 8.93 -18.37 17.57
C THR A 3 7.73 -19.12 18.15
N ILE A 4 7.12 -18.59 19.23
CA ILE A 4 5.94 -19.17 19.87
C ILE A 4 4.73 -18.31 19.49
N ARG A 5 3.83 -18.89 18.69
CA ARG A 5 2.55 -18.28 18.32
C ARG A 5 1.45 -18.82 19.21
N TYR A 6 0.66 -17.93 19.79
CA TYR A 6 -0.52 -18.34 20.53
C TYR A 6 -1.56 -18.96 19.58
N GLN A 7 -2.37 -19.88 20.09
CA GLN A 7 -3.35 -20.58 19.24
C GLN A 7 -4.37 -19.61 18.62
N LEU A 8 -4.85 -18.64 19.39
CA LEU A 8 -5.83 -17.66 18.91
C LEU A 8 -5.26 -16.75 17.81
N GLU A 9 -3.99 -16.39 17.89
CA GLU A 9 -3.29 -15.63 16.84
C GLU A 9 -3.32 -16.38 15.50
N LYS A 10 -3.01 -17.69 15.51
CA LYS A 10 -3.12 -18.53 14.30
C LYS A 10 -4.56 -18.62 13.79
N ASP A 11 -5.52 -18.75 14.70
CA ASP A 11 -6.93 -18.82 14.36
C ASP A 11 -7.38 -17.51 13.66
N ILE A 12 -6.96 -16.35 14.17
CA ILE A 12 -7.21 -15.02 13.58
C ILE A 12 -6.51 -14.86 12.23
N GLU A 13 -5.26 -15.27 12.08
CA GLU A 13 -4.53 -15.23 10.81
C GLU A 13 -5.23 -16.04 9.72
N SER A 14 -5.85 -17.15 10.10
CA SER A 14 -6.56 -18.03 9.16
C SER A 14 -7.93 -17.49 8.73
N ALA A 15 -8.39 -16.36 9.29
CA ALA A 15 -9.72 -15.83 9.08
C ALA A 15 -10.02 -15.57 7.58
N ASN A 16 -11.13 -16.13 7.11
CA ASN A 16 -11.64 -15.98 5.76
C ASN A 16 -13.17 -16.16 5.76
N ALA A 17 -13.81 -15.96 4.61
CA ALA A 17 -15.27 -16.03 4.51
C ALA A 17 -15.88 -17.39 4.93
N ASN A 18 -15.12 -18.48 4.86
CA ASN A 18 -15.60 -19.83 5.13
C ASN A 18 -15.45 -20.27 6.59
N ASN A 19 -14.68 -19.55 7.42
CA ASN A 19 -14.41 -19.93 8.82
C ASN A 19 -14.84 -18.89 9.85
N VAL A 20 -15.73 -17.97 9.45
CA VAL A 20 -16.24 -16.91 10.34
C VAL A 20 -16.91 -17.49 11.60
N ASP A 21 -17.75 -18.53 11.45
CA ASP A 21 -18.42 -19.17 12.58
C ASP A 21 -17.44 -19.87 13.52
N TRP A 22 -16.40 -20.49 12.96
CA TRP A 22 -15.32 -21.08 13.72
C TRP A 22 -14.59 -20.02 14.56
N LEU A 23 -14.17 -18.92 13.93
CA LEU A 23 -13.49 -17.82 14.63
C LEU A 23 -14.37 -17.20 15.72
N LYS A 24 -15.67 -17.06 15.44
CA LYS A 24 -16.66 -16.60 16.43
C LYS A 24 -16.70 -17.51 17.65
N MET A 25 -16.65 -18.83 17.45
CA MET A 25 -16.59 -19.79 18.56
C MET A 25 -15.30 -19.63 19.38
N ARG A 26 -14.15 -19.44 18.72
CA ARG A 26 -12.87 -19.18 19.39
C ARG A 26 -12.88 -17.91 20.24
N PHE A 27 -13.52 -16.84 19.76
CA PHE A 27 -13.71 -15.64 20.57
C PHE A 27 -14.62 -15.89 21.78
N LYS A 28 -15.70 -16.66 21.62
CA LYS A 28 -16.55 -17.04 22.75
C LYS A 28 -15.81 -17.84 23.80
N GLU A 29 -15.05 -18.86 23.41
CA GLU A 29 -14.26 -19.69 24.32
C GLU A 29 -13.30 -18.84 25.18
N VAL A 30 -12.68 -17.82 24.58
CA VAL A 30 -11.81 -16.90 25.32
C VAL A 30 -12.62 -16.09 26.33
N LEU A 31 -13.76 -15.53 25.93
CA LEU A 31 -14.62 -14.71 26.78
C LEU A 31 -15.31 -15.51 27.90
N GLU A 32 -15.64 -16.77 27.63
CA GLU A 32 -16.32 -17.70 28.54
C GLU A 32 -15.35 -18.47 29.44
N SER A 33 -14.03 -18.38 29.21
CA SER A 33 -13.02 -19.01 30.08
C SER A 33 -13.04 -18.47 31.51
N ASP A 34 -12.53 -19.24 32.47
CA ASP A 34 -12.45 -18.84 33.89
C ASP A 34 -11.38 -17.77 34.19
N LYS A 35 -10.76 -17.19 33.16
CA LYS A 35 -9.74 -16.14 33.31
C LYS A 35 -10.37 -14.78 33.61
N ASP A 36 -9.63 -13.91 34.28
CA ASP A 36 -10.07 -12.54 34.54
C ASP A 36 -10.17 -11.72 33.25
N PHE A 37 -10.95 -10.63 33.30
CA PHE A 37 -11.20 -9.77 32.15
C PHE A 37 -9.94 -9.11 31.60
N THR A 38 -8.92 -8.84 32.43
CA THR A 38 -7.66 -8.23 31.98
C THR A 38 -6.91 -9.21 31.10
N ARG A 39 -6.72 -10.46 31.55
CA ARG A 39 -6.06 -11.50 30.76
C ARG A 39 -6.80 -11.82 29.46
N LYS A 40 -8.14 -11.83 29.48
CA LYS A 40 -8.96 -11.99 28.26
C LYS A 40 -8.75 -10.84 27.28
N CYS A 41 -8.75 -9.61 27.78
CA CYS A 41 -8.50 -8.40 26.99
C CYS A 41 -7.11 -8.44 26.35
N ASP A 42 -6.08 -8.74 27.15
CA ASP A 42 -4.70 -8.79 26.67
C ASP A 42 -4.52 -9.91 25.63
N TYR A 43 -5.09 -11.10 25.88
CA TYR A 43 -4.99 -12.21 24.94
C TYR A 43 -5.66 -11.91 23.59
N LEU A 44 -6.88 -11.36 23.60
CA LEU A 44 -7.60 -10.96 22.38
C LEU A 44 -6.89 -9.80 21.67
N GLY A 45 -6.56 -8.76 22.43
CA GLY A 45 -5.95 -7.53 21.93
C GLY A 45 -4.58 -7.78 21.32
N LEU A 46 -3.71 -8.54 21.99
CA LEU A 46 -2.38 -8.88 21.49
C LEU A 46 -2.43 -9.82 20.28
N SER A 47 -3.36 -10.79 20.26
CA SER A 47 -3.49 -11.71 19.13
C SER A 47 -3.97 -11.03 17.85
N ILE A 48 -4.79 -9.97 17.95
CA ILE A 48 -5.19 -9.16 16.80
C ILE A 48 -4.08 -8.17 16.45
N ALA A 49 -3.49 -7.50 17.43
CA ALA A 49 -2.44 -6.51 17.22
C ALA A 49 -1.17 -7.11 16.59
N SER A 50 -0.90 -8.40 16.77
CA SER A 50 0.25 -9.05 16.14
C SER A 50 0.12 -9.16 14.61
N ILE A 51 -1.10 -9.05 14.06
CA ILE A 51 -1.31 -8.94 12.61
C ILE A 51 -0.73 -7.62 12.09
N ASP A 52 -0.97 -6.52 12.80
CA ASP A 52 -0.43 -5.20 12.43
C ASP A 52 1.10 -5.22 12.45
N ASP A 53 1.70 -5.80 13.50
CA ASP A 53 3.15 -5.90 13.63
C ASP A 53 3.78 -6.73 12.48
N ARG A 54 3.07 -7.75 11.99
CA ARG A 54 3.52 -8.56 10.84
C ARG A 54 3.33 -7.86 9.50
N LEU A 55 2.22 -7.14 9.33
CA LEU A 55 2.01 -6.31 8.15
C LEU A 55 3.13 -5.28 8.04
N GLN A 56 3.51 -4.65 9.16
CA GLN A 56 4.64 -3.73 9.20
C GLN A 56 5.96 -4.40 8.78
N SER A 57 6.26 -5.59 9.31
CA SER A 57 7.47 -6.34 8.91
C SER A 57 7.47 -6.67 7.42
N ILE A 58 6.32 -7.06 6.86
CA ILE A 58 6.18 -7.34 5.42
C ILE A 58 6.38 -6.06 4.60
N ASP A 59 5.83 -4.92 5.05
CA ASP A 59 6.01 -3.63 4.38
C ASP A 59 7.49 -3.20 4.33
N GLU A 60 8.23 -3.46 5.42
CA GLU A 60 9.68 -3.24 5.48
C GLU A 60 10.42 -4.13 4.47
N GLU A 61 10.12 -5.43 4.43
CA GLU A 61 10.69 -6.37 3.45
C GLU A 61 10.34 -5.97 2.00
N VAL A 62 9.12 -5.54 1.73
CA VAL A 62 8.69 -5.05 0.41
C VAL A 62 9.48 -3.82 0.00
N LYS A 63 9.76 -2.90 0.94
CA LYS A 63 10.58 -1.72 0.68
C LYS A 63 12.00 -2.09 0.29
N GLU A 64 12.61 -3.03 1.01
CA GLU A 64 13.96 -3.53 0.70
C GLU A 64 14.02 -4.23 -0.67
N LEU A 65 13.04 -5.10 -0.96
CA LEU A 65 12.95 -5.80 -2.25
C LEU A 65 12.77 -4.82 -3.42
N ARG A 66 12.01 -3.75 -3.23
CA ARG A 66 11.88 -2.68 -4.24
C ARG A 66 13.21 -1.95 -4.47
N ALA A 67 13.92 -1.60 -3.39
CA ALA A 67 15.23 -0.97 -3.50
C ALA A 67 16.24 -1.87 -4.24
N LEU A 68 16.29 -3.16 -3.90
CA LEU A 68 17.15 -4.13 -4.58
C LEU A 68 16.80 -4.26 -6.07
N LYS A 69 15.51 -4.30 -6.40
CA LYS A 69 15.03 -4.32 -7.78
C LYS A 69 15.51 -3.12 -8.58
N ASP A 70 15.50 -1.92 -7.99
CA ASP A 70 15.92 -0.70 -8.67
C ASP A 70 17.44 -0.64 -8.85
N VAL A 71 18.22 -1.13 -7.87
CA VAL A 71 19.68 -1.31 -8.01
C VAL A 71 19.99 -2.25 -9.18
N LEU A 72 19.31 -3.40 -9.27
CA LEU A 72 19.53 -4.38 -10.36
C LEU A 72 19.14 -3.82 -11.73
N LYS A 73 18.07 -3.03 -11.82
CA LYS A 73 17.69 -2.35 -13.06
C LYS A 73 18.76 -1.36 -13.50
N SER A 74 19.24 -0.51 -12.57
CA SER A 74 20.28 0.47 -12.84
C SER A 74 21.58 -0.21 -13.28
N ALA A 75 22.02 -1.25 -12.56
CA ALA A 75 23.21 -2.01 -12.92
C ALA A 75 23.10 -2.65 -14.31
N LYS A 76 21.93 -3.20 -14.66
CA LYS A 76 21.68 -3.75 -16.00
C LYS A 76 21.78 -2.66 -17.07
N GLU A 77 21.16 -1.50 -16.86
CA GLU A 77 21.20 -0.39 -17.80
C GLU A 77 22.62 0.12 -18.03
N ILE A 78 23.36 0.38 -16.94
CA ILE A 78 24.77 0.78 -16.99
C ILE A 78 25.60 -0.26 -17.76
N SER A 79 25.40 -1.54 -17.49
CA SER A 79 26.14 -2.62 -18.16
C SER A 79 25.87 -2.67 -19.66
N LEU A 80 24.61 -2.45 -20.07
CA LEU A 80 24.24 -2.42 -21.48
C LEU A 80 24.83 -1.20 -22.20
N THR A 81 24.76 -0.02 -21.58
CA THR A 81 25.32 1.21 -22.16
C THR A 81 26.83 1.15 -22.27
N LEU A 82 27.52 0.73 -21.21
CA LEU A 82 28.97 0.59 -21.22
C LEU A 82 29.41 -0.50 -22.20
N GLY A 83 28.70 -1.63 -22.24
CA GLY A 83 28.96 -2.69 -23.21
C GLY A 83 28.82 -2.22 -24.66
N ALA A 84 27.81 -1.41 -24.97
CA ALA A 84 27.62 -0.84 -26.30
C ALA A 84 28.72 0.16 -26.69
N GLN A 85 29.19 0.98 -25.73
CA GLN A 85 30.33 1.89 -25.94
C GLN A 85 31.61 1.09 -26.24
N ILE A 86 31.94 0.13 -25.39
CA ILE A 86 33.13 -0.73 -25.58
C ILE A 86 33.05 -1.45 -26.92
N PHE A 87 31.93 -2.09 -27.25
CA PHE A 87 31.81 -2.81 -28.52
C PHE A 87 32.01 -1.86 -29.72
N SER A 88 31.54 -0.61 -29.62
CA SER A 88 31.74 0.41 -30.65
C SER A 88 33.22 0.80 -30.78
N ASP A 89 33.93 0.98 -29.66
CA ASP A 89 35.36 1.31 -29.63
C ASP A 89 36.23 0.19 -30.24
N TYR A 90 35.83 -1.07 -30.04
CA TYR A 90 36.48 -2.24 -30.63
C TYR A 90 35.99 -2.56 -32.06
N GLY A 91 35.03 -1.82 -32.60
CA GLY A 91 34.46 -2.08 -33.93
C GLY A 91 33.64 -3.38 -34.04
N ILE A 92 33.14 -3.90 -32.92
CA ILE A 92 32.35 -5.14 -32.83
C ILE A 92 30.87 -4.79 -32.96
N SER A 93 30.23 -5.17 -34.07
CA SER A 93 28.79 -4.95 -34.24
C SER A 93 27.93 -6.05 -33.60
N ARG A 94 28.45 -7.29 -33.54
CA ARG A 94 27.72 -8.47 -33.09
C ARG A 94 28.66 -9.58 -32.60
N LEU A 95 28.25 -10.27 -31.54
CA LEU A 95 28.85 -11.52 -31.05
C LEU A 95 27.80 -12.62 -31.03
N GLU A 96 28.18 -13.82 -31.47
CA GLU A 96 27.35 -15.03 -31.43
C GLU A 96 27.75 -15.90 -30.22
N GLY A 97 26.79 -16.62 -29.64
CA GLY A 97 27.04 -17.48 -28.50
C GLY A 97 26.36 -18.85 -28.61
N THR A 98 26.75 -19.76 -27.72
CA THR A 98 26.22 -21.13 -27.68
C THR A 98 25.01 -21.27 -26.75
N ARG A 99 24.97 -20.51 -25.64
CA ARG A 99 23.82 -20.46 -24.70
C ARG A 99 22.93 -19.22 -24.90
N ILE A 100 23.52 -18.11 -25.35
CA ILE A 100 22.83 -16.89 -25.77
C ILE A 100 23.01 -16.81 -27.28
N SER A 101 21.94 -16.60 -28.04
CA SER A 101 22.04 -16.56 -29.50
C SER A 101 23.01 -15.48 -29.96
N SER A 102 22.82 -14.22 -29.54
CA SER A 102 23.74 -13.15 -29.89
C SER A 102 23.65 -11.94 -28.96
N ILE A 103 24.70 -11.11 -28.99
CA ILE A 103 24.72 -9.74 -28.46
C ILE A 103 24.98 -8.83 -29.67
N THR A 104 24.10 -7.85 -29.91
CA THR A 104 24.20 -6.93 -31.06
C THR A 104 24.04 -5.50 -30.57
N ILE A 105 24.84 -4.57 -31.11
CA ILE A 105 24.63 -3.13 -30.87
C ILE A 105 23.42 -2.67 -31.68
N THR A 106 22.48 -1.99 -31.04
CA THR A 106 21.40 -1.27 -31.72
C THR A 106 21.77 0.20 -31.86
N ASN A 107 21.75 0.71 -33.10
CA ASN A 107 21.92 2.13 -33.33
C ASN A 107 20.68 2.90 -32.86
N PRO A 108 20.84 4.09 -32.25
CA PRO A 108 19.71 4.90 -31.87
C PRO A 108 18.93 5.31 -33.12
N ILE A 109 17.66 4.90 -33.19
CA ILE A 109 16.72 5.41 -34.20
C ILE A 109 16.28 6.79 -33.68
N PRO A 110 16.55 7.89 -34.41
CA PRO A 110 16.12 9.21 -33.97
C PRO A 110 14.58 9.23 -33.98
N SER A 111 13.98 9.23 -32.78
CA SER A 111 12.55 9.43 -32.60
C SER A 111 12.32 10.86 -32.11
N SER A 112 11.86 11.73 -33.01
CA SER A 112 11.46 13.09 -32.66
C SER A 112 10.09 13.07 -31.98
N LYS A 113 10.07 13.04 -30.64
CA LYS A 113 8.84 13.27 -29.88
C LYS A 113 8.75 14.76 -29.55
N LEU A 114 7.74 15.44 -30.08
CA LEU A 114 7.40 16.81 -29.69
C LEU A 114 6.95 16.80 -28.22
N LYS A 115 7.81 17.29 -27.31
CA LYS A 115 7.46 17.53 -25.92
C LYS A 115 7.04 18.99 -25.76
N LEU A 116 5.74 19.21 -25.69
CA LEU A 116 5.16 20.51 -25.40
C LEU A 116 5.17 20.72 -23.88
N THR A 117 5.93 21.71 -23.40
CA THR A 117 5.95 22.08 -21.98
C THR A 117 5.22 23.40 -21.84
N VAL A 118 4.14 23.43 -21.06
CA VAL A 118 3.37 24.64 -20.81
C VAL A 118 4.16 25.53 -19.85
N ILE A 119 4.63 26.68 -20.32
CA ILE A 119 5.37 27.66 -19.52
C ILE A 119 4.40 28.63 -18.81
N ASN A 120 3.32 29.00 -19.48
CA ASN A 120 2.29 29.88 -18.95
C ASN A 120 0.91 29.37 -19.39
N ASP A 121 0.11 28.98 -18.41
CA ASP A 121 -1.20 28.37 -18.54
C ASP A 121 -2.31 29.38 -18.85
N LYS A 122 -2.28 30.57 -18.22
CA LYS A 122 -3.32 31.61 -18.35
C LYS A 122 -3.67 31.99 -19.80
N PRO A 123 -2.72 32.43 -20.65
CA PRO A 123 -3.04 32.81 -22.03
C PRO A 123 -3.47 31.61 -22.89
N LEU A 124 -3.05 30.38 -22.54
CA LEU A 124 -3.46 29.17 -23.26
C LEU A 124 -4.90 28.78 -22.91
N ILE A 125 -5.30 28.96 -21.66
CA ILE A 125 -6.70 28.77 -21.22
C ILE A 125 -7.59 29.80 -21.92
N GLU A 126 -7.19 31.08 -21.95
CA GLU A 126 -7.92 32.14 -22.67
C GLU A 126 -8.00 31.88 -24.18
N ALA A 127 -6.94 31.34 -24.78
CA ALA A 127 -6.90 30.93 -26.19
C ALA A 127 -7.69 29.64 -26.49
N GLY A 128 -8.30 29.01 -25.48
CA GLY A 128 -9.20 27.87 -25.66
C GLY A 128 -8.56 26.48 -25.54
N PHE A 129 -7.29 26.37 -25.11
CA PHE A 129 -6.60 25.10 -24.89
C PHE A 129 -6.91 24.47 -23.51
N TYR A 130 -8.20 24.35 -23.18
CA TYR A 130 -8.66 23.73 -21.93
C TYR A 130 -9.92 22.89 -22.15
N LYS A 131 -10.24 22.04 -21.17
CA LYS A 131 -11.46 21.21 -21.16
C LYS A 131 -12.39 21.73 -20.06
N LYS A 132 -13.62 22.11 -20.41
CA LYS A 132 -14.68 22.40 -19.44
C LYS A 132 -15.19 21.10 -18.84
N VAL A 133 -14.88 20.87 -17.57
CA VAL A 133 -15.41 19.76 -16.77
C VAL A 133 -16.06 20.37 -15.55
N ILE A 134 -17.20 19.82 -15.13
CA ILE A 134 -17.89 20.24 -13.92
C ILE A 134 -17.02 19.85 -12.73
N ASP A 135 -16.75 20.82 -11.86
CA ASP A 135 -16.09 20.58 -10.59
C ASP A 135 -17.11 20.05 -9.58
N THR A 136 -17.12 18.72 -9.40
CA THR A 136 -18.07 18.04 -8.51
C THR A 136 -17.80 18.35 -7.03
N ASP A 137 -16.55 18.67 -6.69
CA ASP A 137 -16.15 18.94 -5.31
C ASP A 137 -16.58 20.35 -4.91
N ALA A 138 -16.33 21.36 -5.75
CA ALA A 138 -16.81 22.72 -5.54
C ALA A 138 -18.34 22.81 -5.53
N LEU A 139 -19.02 22.01 -6.36
CA LEU A 139 -20.49 21.92 -6.39
C LEU A 139 -21.04 21.30 -5.10
N LEU A 140 -20.39 20.25 -4.58
CA LEU A 140 -20.76 19.66 -3.30
C LEU A 140 -20.50 20.60 -2.12
N GLU A 141 -19.40 21.36 -2.13
CA GLU A 141 -19.11 22.38 -1.12
C GLU A 141 -20.13 23.51 -1.14
N SER A 142 -20.44 24.06 -2.31
CA SER A 142 -21.47 25.11 -2.46
C SER A 142 -22.83 24.65 -1.96
N TYR A 143 -23.22 23.40 -2.27
CA TYR A 143 -24.44 22.81 -1.73
C TYR A 143 -24.43 22.68 -0.20
N LYS A 144 -23.27 22.39 0.42
CA LYS A 144 -23.10 22.30 1.88
C LYS A 144 -23.07 23.67 2.57
N THR A 145 -22.48 24.69 1.95
CA THR A 145 -22.44 26.06 2.48
C THR A 145 -23.77 26.79 2.35
N GLY A 146 -24.67 26.29 1.50
CA GLY A 146 -25.98 26.87 1.24
C GLY A 146 -26.02 27.80 0.03
N ASP A 147 -24.94 27.87 -0.75
CA ASP A 147 -24.84 28.68 -1.96
C ASP A 147 -25.34 27.89 -3.17
N TYR A 148 -26.12 28.54 -4.04
CA TYR A 148 -26.63 27.96 -5.30
C TYR A 148 -27.47 26.68 -5.15
N VAL A 149 -28.05 26.43 -3.97
CA VAL A 149 -28.84 25.23 -3.66
C VAL A 149 -29.98 25.00 -4.67
N GLU A 150 -30.73 26.04 -5.04
CA GLU A 150 -31.83 25.93 -6.02
C GLU A 150 -31.34 25.49 -7.40
N LEU A 151 -30.21 26.05 -7.85
CA LEU A 151 -29.60 25.72 -9.13
C LEU A 151 -29.07 24.28 -9.12
N ILE A 152 -28.40 23.88 -8.04
CA ILE A 152 -27.86 22.53 -7.89
C ILE A 152 -29.00 21.50 -7.81
N SER A 153 -30.05 21.75 -7.03
CA SER A 153 -31.21 20.86 -6.91
C SER A 153 -32.01 20.73 -8.21
N GLN A 154 -31.98 21.74 -9.09
CA GLN A 154 -32.64 21.66 -10.40
C GLN A 154 -31.92 20.73 -11.38
N TYR A 155 -30.60 20.60 -11.26
CA TYR A 155 -29.77 19.86 -12.22
C TYR A 155 -29.04 18.64 -11.62
N CYS A 156 -29.20 18.36 -10.32
CA CYS A 156 -28.57 17.23 -9.63
C CYS A 156 -29.58 16.48 -8.75
N THR A 157 -29.55 15.14 -8.80
CA THR A 157 -30.28 14.29 -7.85
C THR A 157 -29.42 14.13 -6.59
N ILE A 158 -29.85 14.74 -5.49
CA ILE A 158 -29.15 14.63 -4.20
C ILE A 158 -29.76 13.48 -3.39
N GLU A 159 -29.02 12.40 -3.25
CA GLU A 159 -29.40 11.27 -2.38
C GLU A 159 -28.55 11.26 -1.12
N MET A 160 -29.20 11.34 0.04
CA MET A 160 -28.55 11.16 1.34
C MET A 160 -28.41 9.67 1.64
N ILE A 161 -27.32 9.08 1.16
CA ILE A 161 -27.00 7.68 1.46
C ILE A 161 -26.48 7.59 2.90
N LYS A 162 -27.35 7.13 3.81
CA LYS A 162 -26.97 6.81 5.19
C LYS A 162 -26.45 5.39 5.26
N GLU A 163 -25.16 5.19 5.03
CA GLU A 163 -24.51 3.91 5.28
C GLU A 163 -24.18 3.76 6.77
N SER A 164 -24.93 2.90 7.47
CA SER A 164 -24.58 2.49 8.83
C SER A 164 -23.49 1.43 8.75
N GLN A 165 -22.26 1.79 9.12
CA GLN A 165 -21.16 0.83 9.16
C GLN A 165 -21.41 -0.23 10.24
N ALA A 166 -21.03 -1.48 9.95
CA ALA A 166 -21.08 -2.56 10.92
C ALA A 166 -20.21 -2.25 12.15
N LYS A 167 -20.62 -2.74 13.32
CA LYS A 167 -19.84 -2.61 14.56
C LYS A 167 -18.47 -3.25 14.40
N LYS A 168 -17.42 -2.52 14.78
CA LYS A 168 -16.02 -3.00 14.76
C LYS A 168 -15.40 -2.85 16.14
N LEU A 169 -14.50 -3.77 16.49
CA LEU A 169 -13.69 -3.64 17.69
C LEU A 169 -12.65 -2.54 17.49
N LYS A 170 -12.45 -1.72 18.52
CA LYS A 170 -11.36 -0.73 18.58
C LYS A 170 -10.38 -1.17 19.66
N ILE A 171 -9.15 -1.49 19.26
CA ILE A 171 -8.08 -1.86 20.17
C ILE A 171 -7.24 -0.62 20.46
N ASN A 172 -7.22 -0.20 21.72
CA ASN A 172 -6.39 0.92 22.17
C ASN A 172 -5.17 0.37 22.92
N LYS A 173 -3.99 0.40 22.29
CA LYS A 173 -2.73 0.02 22.94
C LYS A 173 -2.45 1.01 24.08
N ARG A 174 -2.02 0.52 25.24
CA ARG A 174 -1.50 1.38 26.32
C ARG A 174 -0.21 2.05 25.83
N ARG A 175 0.07 3.28 26.25
CA ARG A 175 1.36 3.93 25.98
C ARG A 175 2.42 3.24 26.80
N THR A 176 3.39 2.61 26.15
CA THR A 176 4.59 2.09 26.80
C THR A 176 5.52 3.25 27.10
N THR A 177 5.81 3.50 28.38
CA THR A 177 7.02 4.22 28.79
C THR A 177 8.18 3.23 28.76
N ILE A 178 9.38 3.70 28.40
CA ILE A 178 10.57 2.89 28.07
C ILE A 178 11.01 1.92 29.20
N THR A 179 10.49 2.05 30.42
CA THR A 179 10.86 1.30 31.62
C THR A 179 10.35 -0.14 31.74
N ASP A 180 9.32 -0.57 30.99
CA ASP A 180 8.61 -1.83 31.28
C ASP A 180 8.99 -3.03 30.38
N LEU A 181 10.11 -2.96 29.65
CA LEU A 181 10.48 -3.99 28.67
C LEU A 181 11.22 -5.22 29.25
N ASP A 182 11.69 -5.18 30.51
CA ASP A 182 12.64 -6.19 31.01
C ASP A 182 12.06 -7.26 31.97
N ASP A 183 10.84 -7.13 32.53
CA ASP A 183 10.55 -7.87 33.78
C ASP A 183 9.34 -8.84 33.80
N THR A 184 8.67 -9.15 32.68
CA THR A 184 7.46 -10.01 32.73
C THR A 184 7.37 -11.15 31.72
N LEU A 185 8.50 -11.77 31.32
CA LEU A 185 8.48 -12.96 30.45
C LEU A 185 9.13 -14.22 31.04
N LEU A 186 9.45 -14.26 32.34
CA LEU A 186 10.14 -15.39 32.97
C LEU A 186 9.33 -16.24 33.98
N GLU A 187 8.05 -15.97 34.25
CA GLU A 187 7.30 -16.72 35.27
C GLU A 187 6.06 -17.49 34.79
N VAL A 188 6.10 -18.08 33.58
CA VAL A 188 5.14 -19.15 33.23
C VAL A 188 5.83 -20.24 32.42
N ALA A 189 6.70 -21.01 33.09
CA ALA A 189 7.17 -22.31 32.65
C ALA A 189 6.84 -23.34 33.73
#